data_AF-A0A3D4UTQ9-F1
#
_entry.id   AF-A0A3D4UTQ9-F1
#
_cell.length_a   1.000
_cell.length_b   1.000
_cell.length_c   1.000
_cell.angle_alpha   90.00
_cell.angle_beta   90.00
_cell.angle_gamma   90.00
#
_symmetry.space_group_name_H-M   'P 1'
#
loop_
_entity.id
_entity.type
_entity.pdbx_description
1 polymer ?
#
loop_
_entity_poly.entity_id
_entity_poly.type
_entity_poly.pdbx_seq_one_letter_code
_entity_poly.pdbx_strand_id
1 'polypeptide(L)'
;MESEIEPIYIECGRHGKLIATVVCCHLLKNEGDKVGFVENVSHPNDLQAWCARCEKVFEEEGGMTDIFKEFNGMTIVCVDCYSKSKAYHSL
;
A
#
# COMPACT_ATOMS: atom_id res chain seq x y z
N MET A 1 -7.55 -5.67 -24.66
CA MET A 1 -8.15 -6.54 -23.64
C MET A 1 -7.23 -6.41 -22.45
N GLU A 2 -7.49 -5.44 -21.57
CA GLU A 2 -6.78 -5.38 -20.29
C GLU A 2 -6.96 -6.74 -19.63
N SER A 3 -5.86 -7.41 -19.34
CA SER A 3 -5.87 -8.70 -18.66
C SER A 3 -6.64 -8.53 -17.35
N GLU A 4 -7.78 -9.20 -17.22
CA GLU A 4 -8.58 -9.18 -16.00
C GLU A 4 -7.74 -9.82 -14.88
N ILE A 5 -7.12 -8.99 -14.02
CA ILE A 5 -6.43 -9.49 -12.83
C ILE A 5 -7.51 -10.00 -11.88
N GLU A 6 -7.50 -11.30 -11.57
CA GLU A 6 -8.43 -11.87 -10.59
C GLU A 6 -8.17 -11.28 -9.19
N PRO A 7 -9.22 -10.86 -8.46
CA PRO A 7 -9.05 -10.26 -7.14
C PRO A 7 -8.63 -11.31 -6.10
N ILE A 8 -7.60 -10.96 -5.33
CA ILE A 8 -7.23 -11.67 -4.10
C ILE A 8 -8.06 -11.09 -2.96
N TYR A 9 -8.56 -11.95 -2.06
CA TYR A 9 -9.34 -11.54 -0.89
C TYR A 9 -8.59 -11.80 0.42
N ILE A 10 -8.83 -10.94 1.41
CA ILE A 10 -8.35 -11.09 2.79
C ILE A 10 -9.51 -10.95 3.79
N GLU A 11 -9.47 -11.72 4.88
CA GLU A 11 -10.38 -11.58 6.02
C GLU A 11 -9.87 -10.48 6.96
N CYS A 12 -10.42 -9.27 6.83
CA CYS A 12 -10.08 -8.18 7.72
C CYS A 12 -10.90 -8.28 9.02
N GLY A 13 -10.24 -8.31 10.17
CA GLY A 13 -10.93 -8.35 11.48
C GLY A 13 -11.84 -7.15 11.78
N ARG A 14 -11.79 -6.06 10.99
CA ARG A 14 -12.64 -4.88 11.14
C ARG A 14 -13.72 -4.73 10.06
N HIS A 15 -13.51 -5.31 8.87
CA HIS A 15 -14.32 -5.05 7.68
C HIS A 15 -14.83 -6.32 6.99
N GLY A 16 -14.43 -7.51 7.45
CA GLY A 16 -14.77 -8.79 6.84
C GLY A 16 -13.95 -9.09 5.59
N LYS A 17 -14.48 -9.96 4.73
CA LYS A 17 -13.85 -10.40 3.48
C LYS A 17 -13.91 -9.30 2.42
N LEU A 18 -12.75 -8.78 2.04
CA LEU A 18 -12.61 -7.71 1.04
C LEU A 18 -11.37 -7.95 0.15
N ILE A 19 -11.26 -7.18 -0.93
CA ILE A 19 -10.10 -7.22 -1.83
C ILE A 19 -8.83 -6.88 -1.04
N ALA A 20 -7.79 -7.67 -1.23
CA ALA A 20 -6.46 -7.47 -0.66
C ALA A 20 -5.70 -6.39 -1.44
N THR A 21 -4.95 -5.58 -0.71
CA THR A 21 -4.10 -4.50 -1.22
C THR A 21 -2.76 -4.57 -0.50
N VAL A 22 -1.70 -4.05 -1.11
CA VAL A 22 -0.36 -4.03 -0.51
C VAL A 22 0.02 -2.60 -0.15
N VAL A 23 0.46 -2.39 1.09
CA VAL A 23 0.99 -1.10 1.54
C VAL A 23 2.33 -1.27 2.25
N CYS A 24 3.14 -0.21 2.34
CA CYS A 24 4.28 -0.20 3.26
C CYS A 24 3.81 -0.11 4.73
N CYS A 25 4.59 -0.64 5.68
CA CYS A 25 4.21 -0.65 7.10
C CYS A 25 3.98 0.76 7.68
N HIS A 26 4.59 1.79 7.11
CA HIS A 26 4.46 3.19 7.52
C HIS A 26 3.05 3.77 7.31
N LEU A 27 2.24 3.15 6.45
CA LEU A 27 0.87 3.58 6.14
C LEU A 27 -0.19 2.94 7.06
N LEU A 28 0.22 2.07 8.00
CA LEU A 28 -0.72 1.35 8.88
C LEU A 28 -1.35 2.23 9.96
N LYS A 29 -0.71 3.35 10.29
CA LYS A 29 -1.10 4.24 11.38
C LYS A 29 -1.70 5.53 10.84
N ASN A 30 -3.02 5.67 10.97
CA ASN A 30 -3.73 6.89 10.64
C ASN A 30 -3.71 7.89 11.83
N GLU A 31 -2.53 8.10 12.41
CA GLU A 31 -2.27 8.98 13.56
C GLU A 31 -0.89 9.64 13.44
N GLY A 32 -0.72 10.83 14.01
CA GLY A 32 0.53 11.59 13.96
C GLY A 32 0.75 12.36 12.65
N ASP A 33 1.99 12.36 12.17
CA ASP A 33 2.38 13.10 10.97
C ASP A 33 1.97 12.35 9.70
N LYS A 34 1.48 13.08 8.69
CA LYS A 34 1.21 12.52 7.37
C LYS A 34 2.53 12.19 6.66
N VAL A 35 2.68 10.96 6.18
CA VAL A 35 3.91 10.48 5.52
C VAL A 35 3.84 10.51 3.98
N GLY A 36 2.79 11.09 3.42
CA GLY A 36 2.48 11.03 1.99
C GLY A 36 1.93 9.67 1.56
N PHE A 37 1.31 9.63 0.39
CA PHE A 37 0.72 8.42 -0.18
C PHE A 37 1.00 8.37 -1.67
N VAL A 38 1.84 7.42 -2.10
CA VAL A 38 2.22 7.22 -3.51
C VAL A 38 1.60 5.92 -3.98
N GLU A 39 0.72 6.02 -4.99
CA GLU A 39 0.09 4.85 -5.62
C GLU A 39 1.00 4.33 -6.73
N ASN A 40 1.67 3.20 -6.48
CA ASN A 40 2.55 2.56 -7.46
C ASN A 40 1.81 1.56 -8.37
N VAL A 41 0.66 1.03 -7.92
CA VAL A 41 -0.27 0.25 -8.77
C VAL A 41 -1.72 0.68 -8.46
N SER A 42 -2.45 1.09 -9.50
CA SER A 42 -3.82 1.61 -9.40
C SER A 42 -4.89 0.65 -9.94
N HIS A 43 -4.56 -0.61 -10.18
CA HIS A 43 -5.54 -1.59 -10.67
C HIS A 43 -6.52 -1.94 -9.53
N PRO A 44 -7.85 -1.92 -9.75
CA PRO A 44 -8.84 -2.11 -8.68
C PRO A 44 -8.72 -3.45 -7.91
N ASN A 45 -8.22 -4.49 -8.59
CA ASN A 45 -8.03 -5.82 -8.01
C ASN A 45 -6.59 -6.07 -7.48
N ASP A 46 -5.69 -5.08 -7.60
CA ASP A 46 -4.28 -5.17 -7.19
C ASP A 46 -3.76 -3.76 -6.81
N LEU A 47 -4.43 -3.11 -5.86
CA LEU A 47 -4.00 -1.79 -5.39
C LEU A 47 -2.74 -1.90 -4.55
N GLN A 48 -1.76 -1.07 -4.86
CA GLN A 48 -0.50 -0.99 -4.14
C GLN A 48 -0.08 0.46 -3.92
N ALA A 49 0.38 0.75 -2.71
CA ALA A 49 0.87 2.07 -2.36
C ALA A 49 1.98 2.03 -1.29
N TRP A 50 2.80 3.08 -1.23
CA TRP A 50 3.73 3.29 -0.14
C TRP A 50 3.85 4.78 0.22
N CYS A 51 4.53 5.10 1.31
CA CYS A 51 4.71 6.49 1.72
C CYS A 51 5.77 7.21 0.87
N ALA A 52 5.82 8.54 0.95
CA ALA A 52 6.78 9.34 0.16
C ALA A 52 8.24 8.99 0.47
N ARG A 53 8.55 8.56 1.70
CA ARG A 53 9.89 8.10 2.06
C ARG A 53 10.25 6.76 1.40
N CYS A 54 9.29 5.85 1.27
CA CYS A 54 9.49 4.60 0.53
C CYS A 54 9.76 4.87 -0.95
N GLU A 55 9.04 5.82 -1.57
CA GLU A 55 9.32 6.24 -2.96
C GLU A 55 10.77 6.69 -3.11
N LYS A 56 11.24 7.58 -2.22
CA LYS A 56 12.62 8.05 -2.25
C LYS A 56 13.64 6.92 -2.13
N VAL A 57 13.43 5.97 -1.22
CA VAL A 57 14.33 4.82 -1.06
C VAL A 57 14.29 3.92 -2.30
N PHE A 58 13.12 3.72 -2.92
CA PHE A 58 13.00 2.96 -4.16
C PHE A 58 13.82 3.60 -5.29
N GLU A 59 13.76 4.92 -5.44
CA GLU A 59 14.54 5.68 -6.43
C GLU A 59 16.05 5.61 -6.14
N GLU A 60 16.47 5.79 -4.88
CA GLU A 60 17.87 5.76 -4.45
C GLU A 60 18.51 4.37 -4.63
N GLU A 61 17.76 3.32 -4.32
CA GLU A 61 18.19 1.92 -4.44
C GLU A 61 18.09 1.39 -5.88
N GLY A 62 17.38 2.10 -6.76
CA GLY A 62 17.15 1.68 -8.15
C GLY A 62 16.18 0.51 -8.29
N GLY A 63 15.24 0.35 -7.35
CA GLY A 63 14.17 -0.65 -7.41
C GLY A 63 13.89 -1.39 -6.10
N MET A 64 13.29 -2.58 -6.21
CA MET A 64 12.95 -3.43 -5.07
C MET A 64 14.17 -4.24 -4.57
N THR A 65 15.21 -3.55 -4.11
CA THR A 65 16.37 -4.17 -3.46
C THR A 65 16.00 -4.73 -2.09
N ASP A 66 16.89 -5.52 -1.48
CA ASP A 66 16.64 -6.05 -0.14
C ASP A 66 16.63 -4.95 0.92
N ILE A 67 17.43 -3.88 0.73
CA ILE A 67 17.39 -2.66 1.55
C ILE A 67 16.00 -2.01 1.44
N PHE A 68 15.48 -1.84 0.22
CA PHE A 68 14.14 -1.32 0.03
C PHE A 68 13.08 -2.20 0.70
N LYS A 69 13.12 -3.52 0.52
CA LYS A 69 12.14 -4.44 1.11
C LYS A 69 12.14 -4.39 2.63
N GLU A 70 13.32 -4.37 3.24
CA GLU A 70 13.48 -4.25 4.70
C GLU A 70 12.94 -2.91 5.20
N PHE A 71 13.25 -1.81 4.52
CA PHE A 71 12.75 -0.49 4.86
C PHE A 71 11.23 -0.36 4.66
N ASN A 72 10.70 -0.84 3.55
CA ASN A 72 9.29 -0.72 3.18
C ASN A 72 8.38 -1.53 4.11
N GLY A 73 8.81 -2.75 4.47
CA GLY A 73 8.02 -3.63 5.34
C GLY A 73 6.62 -3.91 4.77
N MET A 74 6.53 -4.28 3.49
CA MET A 74 5.28 -4.54 2.78
C MET A 74 4.31 -5.38 3.61
N THR A 75 3.05 -4.95 3.66
CA THR A 75 2.00 -5.61 4.42
C THR A 75 0.68 -5.60 3.63
N ILE A 76 -0.18 -6.55 3.93
CA ILE A 76 -1.47 -6.72 3.25
C ILE A 76 -2.57 -6.13 4.11
N VAL A 77 -3.39 -5.26 3.52
CA VAL A 77 -4.61 -4.71 4.14
C VAL A 77 -5.80 -4.86 3.19
N CYS A 78 -7.02 -4.80 3.71
CA CYS A 78 -8.20 -4.74 2.85
C CYS A 78 -8.32 -3.37 2.16
N VAL A 79 -9.05 -3.33 1.05
CA VAL A 79 -9.32 -2.10 0.27
C VAL A 79 -9.94 -0.96 1.09
N ASP A 80 -10.71 -1.26 2.15
CA ASP A 80 -11.26 -0.25 3.05
C ASP A 80 -10.19 0.35 3.97
N CYS A 81 -9.26 -0.48 4.49
CA CYS A 81 -8.11 0.01 5.25
C CYS A 81 -7.18 0.85 4.37
N TYR A 82 -6.95 0.42 3.13
CA TYR A 82 -6.22 1.18 2.11
C TYR A 82 -6.86 2.55 1.89
N SER A 83 -8.17 2.59 1.64
CA SER A 83 -8.89 3.85 1.36
C SER A 83 -8.83 4.81 2.54
N LYS A 84 -8.93 4.31 3.77
CA LYS A 84 -8.76 5.12 4.99
C LYS A 84 -7.34 5.67 5.12
N SER A 85 -6.33 4.84 4.85
CA SER A 85 -4.92 5.23 4.86
C SER A 85 -4.62 6.29 3.80
N LYS A 86 -5.12 6.11 2.57
CA LYS A 86 -5.05 7.08 1.48
C LYS A 86 -5.65 8.42 1.89
N ALA A 87 -6.88 8.42 2.42
CA ALA A 87 -7.55 9.65 2.85
C ALA A 87 -6.79 10.39 3.96
N TYR A 88 -6.11 9.66 4.84
CA TYR A 88 -5.35 10.25 5.94
C TYR A 88 -4.00 10.79 5.49
N HIS A 89 -3.21 10.02 4.73
CA HIS A 89 -1.83 10.36 4.37
C HIS A 89 -1.70 11.17 3.08
N SER A 90 -2.75 11.29 2.27
CA SER A 90 -2.77 12.25 1.17
C SER A 90 -2.73 13.68 1.74
N LEU A 91 -1.89 14.53 1.14
CA LEU A 91 -1.79 15.95 1.45
C LEU A 91 -2.87 16.74 0.73
#